data_AF-A0A0H5Q610-F1
#
_entry.id   AF-A0A0H5Q610-F1
#
_cell.length_a   1.000
_cell.length_b   1.000
_cell.length_c   1.000
_cell.angle_alpha   90.00
_cell.angle_beta   90.00
_cell.angle_gamma   90.00
#
_symmetry.space_group_name_H-M   'P 1'
#
loop_
_entity.id
_entity.type
_entity.pdbx_description
1 polymer ?
#
loop_
_entity_poly.entity_id
_entity_poly.type
_entity_poly.pdbx_seq_one_letter_code
_entity_poly.pdbx_strand_id
1 'polypeptide(L)'
;MPAEFIRRIQTVWSGVDGTPYYTNLFFDAAVGDIDDLIGSVSTFWNSVTLNVTENLTWVIDPAVPLIEVSTGQIISVAISSIEADGEGSGAETQLARFTQGLMQLRTGVFAGGREIRGRIFIPGPTEKANDDGRPNSDWFVGTTPGKDALLNDVDAELVVYSPTKAMAEPVTAIVNWTEWATLRSRRD
;
A
#
# COMPACT_ATOMS: atom_id res chain seq x y z
N MET A 1 17.31 17.39 -16.90
CA MET A 1 16.80 17.19 -15.52
C MET A 1 17.65 16.11 -14.89
N PRO A 2 17.99 16.19 -13.60
CA PRO A 2 18.68 15.11 -12.91
C PRO A 2 17.88 13.80 -13.03
N ALA A 3 18.58 12.65 -12.99
CA ALA A 3 17.91 11.36 -12.95
C ALA A 3 17.12 11.22 -11.65
N GLU A 4 15.88 10.77 -11.76
CA GLU A 4 14.97 10.56 -10.65
C GLU A 4 14.88 9.06 -10.36
N PHE A 5 14.94 8.70 -9.08
CA PHE A 5 14.94 7.32 -8.62
C PHE A 5 13.88 7.11 -7.55
N ILE A 6 13.29 5.92 -7.54
CA ILE A 6 12.32 5.50 -6.53
C ILE A 6 12.75 4.17 -5.91
N ARG A 7 12.33 3.94 -4.67
CA ARG A 7 12.46 2.65 -3.99
C ARG A 7 11.10 1.97 -3.94
N ARG A 8 11.07 0.66 -4.20
CA ARG A 8 9.84 -0.14 -4.12
C ARG A 8 9.85 -1.00 -2.86
N ILE A 9 8.89 -0.79 -1.98
CA ILE A 9 8.63 -1.67 -0.83
C ILE A 9 7.53 -2.65 -1.21
N GLN A 10 7.82 -3.95 -1.06
CA GLN A 10 6.86 -5.01 -1.35
C GLN A 10 6.39 -5.64 -0.04
N THR A 11 5.08 -5.77 0.12
CA THR A 11 4.46 -6.54 1.21
C THR A 11 3.77 -7.76 0.63
N VAL A 12 4.05 -8.93 1.20
CA VAL A 12 3.42 -10.20 0.86
C VAL A 12 2.45 -10.57 1.96
N TRP A 13 1.22 -10.88 1.60
CA TRP A 13 0.17 -11.32 2.52
C TRP A 13 -0.11 -12.81 2.33
N SER A 14 -0.21 -13.57 3.43
CA SER A 14 -0.39 -15.03 3.41
C SER A 14 -1.30 -15.52 4.54
N GLY A 15 -1.60 -16.83 4.61
CA GLY A 15 -2.32 -17.44 5.76
C GLY A 15 -3.78 -17.84 5.52
N VAL A 16 -4.42 -17.31 4.46
CA VAL A 16 -5.77 -17.74 4.02
C VAL A 16 -5.73 -18.23 2.58
N ASP A 17 -6.61 -19.15 2.15
CA ASP A 17 -6.55 -19.57 0.73
C ASP A 17 -6.89 -18.40 -0.22
N GLY A 18 -6.32 -18.47 -1.43
CA GLY A 18 -6.32 -17.36 -2.39
C GLY A 18 -5.09 -16.44 -2.25
N THR A 19 -4.32 -16.57 -1.17
CA THR A 19 -2.99 -15.97 -1.03
C THR A 19 -1.95 -16.65 -1.94
N PRO A 20 -0.82 -16.00 -2.28
CA PRO A 20 -0.34 -14.69 -1.79
C PRO A 20 -1.05 -13.48 -2.40
N TYR A 21 -1.26 -12.43 -1.58
CA TYR A 21 -1.53 -11.08 -2.09
C TYR A 21 -0.25 -10.24 -2.05
N TYR A 22 -0.09 -9.33 -3.02
CA TYR A 22 1.07 -8.46 -3.12
C TYR A 22 0.65 -7.00 -3.08
N THR A 23 1.28 -6.22 -2.21
CA THR A 23 1.20 -4.76 -2.23
C THR A 23 2.57 -4.20 -2.58
N ASN A 24 2.62 -3.26 -3.52
CA ASN A 24 3.84 -2.53 -3.87
C ASN A 24 3.60 -1.04 -3.63
N LEU A 25 4.42 -0.45 -2.76
CA LEU A 25 4.46 0.98 -2.51
C LEU A 25 5.78 1.54 -3.03
N PHE A 26 5.75 2.77 -3.53
CA PHE A 26 6.92 3.44 -4.10
C PHE A 26 7.22 4.70 -3.31
N PHE A 27 8.49 4.95 -3.06
CA PHE A 27 8.97 6.10 -2.30
C PHE A 27 10.05 6.83 -3.09
N ASP A 28 10.15 8.15 -2.92
CA ASP A 28 11.27 8.91 -3.47
C ASP A 28 12.59 8.40 -2.84
N ALA A 29 13.56 8.02 -3.68
CA ALA A 29 14.84 7.51 -3.21
C ALA A 29 15.75 8.59 -2.61
N ALA A 30 15.42 9.87 -2.76
CA ALA A 30 16.14 11.01 -2.19
C ALA A 30 15.71 11.34 -0.75
N VAL A 31 14.60 10.77 -0.27
CA VAL A 31 14.06 10.98 1.08
C VAL A 31 14.21 9.68 1.90
N GLY A 32 14.68 9.82 3.14
CA GLY A 32 14.88 8.69 4.05
C GLY A 32 15.98 7.73 3.69
N ASP A 33 16.37 6.90 4.65
CA ASP A 33 17.04 5.64 4.36
C ASP A 33 16.04 4.50 4.15
N ILE A 34 16.53 3.28 3.93
CA ILE A 34 15.66 2.13 3.62
C ILE A 34 14.89 1.65 4.85
N ASP A 35 15.51 1.76 6.03
CA ASP A 35 14.95 1.31 7.28
C ASP A 35 13.79 2.23 7.67
N ASP A 36 13.90 3.54 7.41
CA ASP A 36 12.79 4.51 7.54
C ASP A 36 11.59 4.11 6.68
N LEU A 37 11.81 3.75 5.41
CA LEU A 37 10.72 3.33 4.51
C LEU A 37 10.00 2.08 5.00
N ILE A 38 10.75 1.06 5.47
CA ILE A 38 10.15 -0.15 6.03
C ILE A 38 9.41 0.16 7.33
N GLY A 39 9.97 0.99 8.19
CA GLY A 39 9.32 1.46 9.42
C GLY A 39 7.99 2.17 9.15
N SER A 40 7.94 3.02 8.12
CA SER A 40 6.74 3.71 7.67
C SER A 40 5.66 2.74 7.21
N VAL A 41 6.02 1.79 6.34
CA VAL A 41 5.09 0.76 5.82
C VAL A 41 4.62 -0.18 6.94
N SER A 42 5.50 -0.55 7.87
CA SER A 42 5.15 -1.36 9.05
C SER A 42 4.14 -0.64 9.95
N THR A 43 4.36 0.66 10.22
CA THR A 43 3.44 1.50 11.00
C THR A 43 2.08 1.61 10.33
N PHE A 44 2.07 1.77 9.00
CA PHE A 44 0.85 1.75 8.20
C PHE A 44 0.10 0.42 8.37
N TRP A 45 0.76 -0.72 8.18
CA TRP A 45 0.11 -2.03 8.28
C TRP A 45 -0.39 -2.35 9.68
N ASN A 46 0.39 -2.06 10.72
CA ASN A 46 -0.01 -2.23 12.12
C ASN A 46 -1.28 -1.45 12.47
N SER A 47 -1.54 -0.31 11.82
CA SER A 47 -2.78 0.44 12.00
C SER A 47 -3.96 -0.25 11.30
N VAL A 48 -3.73 -0.74 10.09
CA VAL A 48 -4.76 -1.35 9.22
C VAL A 48 -5.25 -2.70 9.74
N THR A 49 -4.42 -3.44 10.49
CA THR A 49 -4.71 -4.83 10.91
C THR A 49 -5.96 -5.00 11.77
N LEU A 50 -6.45 -3.93 12.42
CA LEU A 50 -7.66 -3.94 13.28
C LEU A 50 -8.93 -4.44 12.57
N ASN A 51 -8.98 -4.33 11.24
CA ASN A 51 -10.12 -4.73 10.43
C ASN A 51 -9.79 -5.85 9.43
N VAL A 52 -8.59 -6.43 9.54
CA VAL A 52 -8.12 -7.53 8.70
C VAL A 52 -8.20 -8.82 9.49
N THR A 53 -8.66 -9.91 8.89
CA THR A 53 -8.79 -11.21 9.56
C THR A 53 -7.48 -11.66 10.20
N GLU A 54 -7.55 -12.19 11.43
CA GLU A 54 -6.39 -12.70 12.18
C GLU A 54 -5.64 -13.85 11.49
N ASN A 55 -6.30 -14.59 10.59
CA ASN A 55 -5.65 -15.65 9.81
C ASN A 55 -4.79 -15.12 8.66
N LEU A 56 -4.77 -13.81 8.43
CA LEU A 56 -3.96 -13.19 7.38
C LEU A 56 -2.72 -12.53 7.98
N THR A 57 -1.55 -13.02 7.59
CA THR A 57 -0.25 -12.46 7.94
C THR A 57 0.28 -11.58 6.82
N TRP A 58 1.16 -10.64 7.16
CA TRP A 58 1.92 -9.84 6.21
C TRP A 58 3.41 -9.87 6.55
N VAL A 59 4.24 -9.85 5.52
CA VAL A 59 5.70 -9.75 5.62
C VAL A 59 6.17 -8.70 4.62
N ILE A 60 6.94 -7.71 5.07
CA ILE A 60 7.61 -6.75 4.20
C ILE A 60 8.92 -7.39 3.71
N ASP A 61 9.12 -7.43 2.40
CA ASP A 61 10.36 -7.92 1.80
C ASP A 61 11.50 -6.95 2.13
N PRO A 62 12.57 -7.39 2.83
CA PRO A 62 13.68 -6.52 3.18
C PRO A 62 14.51 -6.11 1.95
N ALA A 63 14.35 -6.79 0.80
CA ALA A 63 15.03 -6.44 -0.44
C ALA A 63 14.31 -5.28 -1.17
N VAL A 64 14.91 -4.10 -1.11
CA VAL A 64 14.37 -2.87 -1.66
C VAL A 64 15.11 -2.49 -2.95
N PRO A 65 14.51 -2.72 -4.13
CA PRO A 65 15.11 -2.30 -5.39
C PRO A 65 15.05 -0.79 -5.57
N LEU A 66 16.17 -0.22 -6.04
CA LEU A 66 16.27 1.15 -6.55
C LEU A 66 15.93 1.14 -8.04
N ILE A 67 14.92 1.88 -8.43
CA ILE A 67 14.39 1.92 -9.79
C ILE A 67 14.63 3.31 -10.37
N GLU A 68 15.19 3.39 -11.58
CA GLU A 68 15.24 4.64 -12.33
C GLU A 68 13.86 4.95 -12.91
N VAL A 69 13.28 6.11 -12.58
CA VAL A 69 11.91 6.49 -12.97
C VAL A 69 11.74 6.53 -14.49
N SER A 70 12.77 7.04 -15.20
CA SER A 70 12.71 7.28 -16.63
C SER A 70 12.67 6.00 -17.47
N THR A 71 13.41 4.97 -17.04
CA THR A 71 13.56 3.70 -17.77
C THR A 71 12.74 2.56 -17.14
N GLY A 72 12.35 2.70 -15.88
CA GLY A 72 11.74 1.64 -15.08
C GLY A 72 12.68 0.48 -14.76
N GLN A 73 13.99 0.63 -15.01
CA GLN A 73 14.98 -0.40 -14.76
C GLN A 73 15.40 -0.40 -13.28
N ILE A 74 15.62 -1.59 -12.74
CA ILE A 74 16.23 -1.76 -11.41
C ILE A 74 17.74 -1.53 -11.57
N ILE A 75 18.27 -0.57 -10.85
CA ILE A 75 19.69 -0.18 -10.88
C ILE A 75 20.49 -0.95 -9.83
N SER A 76 19.91 -1.11 -8.64
CA SER A 76 20.49 -1.86 -7.53
C SER A 76 19.40 -2.40 -6.63
N VAL A 77 19.78 -3.29 -5.71
CA VAL A 77 18.91 -3.78 -4.63
C VAL A 77 19.71 -3.64 -3.35
N ALA A 78 19.10 -3.01 -2.35
CA ALA A 78 19.65 -2.92 -1.02
C ALA A 78 18.77 -3.70 -0.04
N ILE A 79 19.37 -4.18 1.05
CA ILE A 79 18.70 -4.99 2.05
C ILE A 79 18.56 -4.16 3.33
N SER A 80 17.34 -3.99 3.81
CA SER A 80 17.07 -3.35 5.10
C SER A 80 17.62 -4.18 6.25
N SER A 81 18.02 -3.51 7.33
CA SER A 81 18.34 -4.20 8.58
C SER A 81 17.11 -4.54 9.43
N ILE A 82 15.97 -3.94 9.10
CA ILE A 82 14.69 -4.14 9.77
C ILE A 82 13.95 -5.30 9.09
N GLU A 83 13.56 -6.28 9.91
CA GLU A 83 12.52 -7.24 9.57
C GLU A 83 11.19 -6.71 10.09
N ALA A 84 10.16 -6.74 9.24
CA ALA A 84 8.83 -6.27 9.59
C ALA A 84 7.77 -7.23 9.07
N ASP A 85 7.09 -7.86 10.01
CA ASP A 85 5.96 -8.76 9.79
C ASP A 85 4.88 -8.54 10.85
N GLY A 86 3.70 -9.09 10.59
CA GLY A 86 2.59 -9.05 11.53
C GLY A 86 1.38 -9.82 11.00
N GLU A 87 0.27 -9.70 11.72
CA GLU A 87 -0.97 -10.38 11.40
C GLU A 87 -2.19 -9.47 11.61
N GLY A 88 -3.29 -9.79 10.94
CA GLY A 88 -4.59 -9.18 11.21
C GLY A 88 -5.00 -9.37 12.68
N SER A 89 -5.91 -8.53 13.16
CA SER A 89 -6.48 -8.67 14.52
C SER A 89 -8.01 -8.64 14.53
N GLY A 90 -8.63 -8.70 13.35
CA GLY A 90 -10.07 -8.84 13.19
C GLY A 90 -10.52 -10.27 13.47
N ALA A 91 -11.21 -10.47 14.58
CA ALA A 91 -11.73 -11.77 15.01
C ALA A 91 -13.00 -12.24 14.27
N GLU A 92 -13.67 -11.35 13.52
CA GLU A 92 -14.90 -11.67 12.81
C GLU A 92 -14.64 -12.42 11.50
N THR A 93 -15.70 -13.01 10.95
CA THR A 93 -15.64 -13.74 9.67
C THR A 93 -15.10 -12.85 8.57
N GLN A 94 -14.11 -13.34 7.81
CA GLN A 94 -13.57 -12.64 6.65
C GLN A 94 -14.66 -12.47 5.58
N LEU A 95 -14.75 -11.28 4.98
CA LEU A 95 -15.55 -11.07 3.77
C LEU A 95 -15.05 -11.97 2.63
N ALA A 96 -15.88 -12.13 1.60
CA ALA A 96 -15.49 -12.92 0.42
C ALA A 96 -14.12 -12.45 -0.11
N ARG A 97 -13.21 -13.39 -0.42
CA ARG A 97 -11.77 -13.11 -0.65
C ARG A 97 -11.45 -12.13 -1.78
N PHE A 98 -12.37 -11.97 -2.73
CA PHE A 98 -12.25 -10.97 -3.79
C PHE A 98 -12.57 -9.54 -3.31
N THR A 99 -13.16 -9.38 -2.13
CA THR A 99 -13.48 -8.11 -1.47
C THR A 99 -12.24 -7.56 -0.80
N GLN A 100 -11.91 -6.32 -1.12
CA GLN A 100 -10.69 -5.65 -0.67
C GLN A 100 -11.05 -4.23 -0.22
N GLY A 101 -10.37 -3.75 0.81
CA GLY A 101 -10.31 -2.33 1.09
C GLY A 101 -9.59 -1.58 -0.02
N LEU A 102 -9.96 -0.31 -0.24
CA LEU A 102 -9.30 0.55 -1.22
C LEU A 102 -8.98 1.91 -0.63
N MET A 103 -7.71 2.31 -0.76
CA MET A 103 -7.29 3.69 -0.59
C MET A 103 -6.85 4.26 -1.93
N GLN A 104 -7.20 5.52 -2.19
CA GLN A 104 -6.83 6.25 -3.39
C GLN A 104 -5.71 7.24 -3.06
N LEU A 105 -4.60 7.13 -3.80
CA LEU A 105 -3.48 8.05 -3.70
C LEU A 105 -3.67 9.16 -4.75
N ARG A 106 -3.69 10.41 -4.30
CA ARG A 106 -3.81 11.61 -5.13
C ARG A 106 -2.47 12.33 -5.12
N THR A 107 -2.01 12.77 -6.29
CA THR A 107 -0.81 13.61 -6.39
C THR A 107 -1.18 15.06 -6.69
N GLY A 108 -2.33 15.31 -7.32
CA GLY A 108 -2.69 16.63 -7.83
C GLY A 108 -1.98 16.99 -9.14
N VAL A 109 -1.05 16.16 -9.62
CA VAL A 109 -0.27 16.40 -10.84
C VAL A 109 -0.93 15.71 -12.03
N PHE A 110 -1.08 16.44 -13.14
CA PHE A 110 -1.75 15.96 -14.35
C PHE A 110 -0.75 15.73 -15.49
N ALA A 111 -0.82 14.54 -16.12
CA ALA A 111 -0.03 14.19 -17.29
C ALA A 111 -0.93 13.59 -18.37
N GLY A 112 -0.96 14.21 -19.55
CA GLY A 112 -1.84 13.79 -20.65
C GLY A 112 -3.34 13.92 -20.33
N GLY A 113 -3.72 15.00 -19.63
CA GLY A 113 -5.12 15.31 -19.30
C GLY A 113 -5.74 14.44 -18.20
N ARG A 114 -4.94 13.64 -17.49
CA ARG A 114 -5.38 12.83 -16.34
C ARG A 114 -4.41 13.04 -15.18
N GLU A 115 -4.96 13.06 -13.97
CA GLU A 115 -4.15 13.08 -12.76
C GLU A 115 -3.39 11.75 -12.61
N ILE A 116 -2.13 11.81 -12.21
CA ILE A 116 -1.35 10.65 -11.79
C ILE A 116 -1.93 10.19 -10.44
N ARG A 117 -2.47 8.97 -10.40
CA ARG A 117 -3.19 8.44 -9.23
C ARG A 117 -2.75 7.02 -8.94
N GLY A 118 -2.56 6.73 -7.66
CA GLY A 118 -2.23 5.41 -7.16
C GLY A 118 -3.39 4.78 -6.41
N ARG A 119 -3.22 3.51 -6.03
CA ARG A 119 -4.19 2.76 -5.23
C ARG A 119 -3.47 1.82 -4.29
N ILE A 120 -3.97 1.70 -3.07
CA ILE A 120 -3.58 0.65 -2.12
C ILE A 120 -4.80 -0.25 -1.94
N PHE A 121 -4.64 -1.55 -2.18
CA PHE A 121 -5.67 -2.55 -1.92
C PHE A 121 -5.32 -3.28 -0.63
N ILE A 122 -6.30 -3.41 0.26
CA ILE A 122 -6.12 -4.00 1.58
C ILE A 122 -6.89 -5.33 1.63
N PRO A 123 -6.20 -6.47 1.71
CA PRO A 123 -6.85 -7.77 1.74
C PRO A 123 -7.47 -8.11 3.09
N GLY A 124 -8.37 -9.08 3.05
CA GLY A 124 -8.95 -9.69 4.24
C GLY A 124 -9.85 -8.84 5.14
N PRO A 125 -10.64 -7.86 4.64
CA PRO A 125 -11.61 -7.17 5.49
C PRO A 125 -12.58 -8.18 6.13
N THR A 126 -13.05 -7.91 7.34
CA THR A 126 -14.00 -8.76 8.08
C THR A 126 -15.42 -8.18 8.10
N GLU A 127 -16.42 -9.01 8.45
CA GLU A 127 -17.81 -8.57 8.62
C GLU A 127 -17.96 -7.44 9.65
N LYS A 128 -17.06 -7.33 10.63
CA LYS A 128 -17.03 -6.20 11.57
C LYS A 128 -16.95 -4.85 10.87
N ALA A 129 -16.20 -4.79 9.79
CA ALA A 129 -15.93 -3.57 9.03
C ALA A 129 -16.98 -3.31 7.94
N ASN A 130 -18.00 -4.15 7.84
CA ASN A 130 -19.00 -4.16 6.79
C ASN A 130 -20.36 -3.67 7.32
N ASP A 131 -21.03 -2.82 6.54
CA ASP A 131 -22.41 -2.38 6.77
C ASP A 131 -23.13 -2.42 5.42
N ASP A 132 -24.04 -3.38 5.25
CA ASP A 132 -24.81 -3.61 4.02
C ASP A 132 -23.97 -3.62 2.72
N GLY A 133 -22.80 -4.27 2.78
CA GLY A 133 -21.91 -4.41 1.63
C GLY A 133 -21.00 -3.21 1.39
N ARG A 134 -20.81 -2.35 2.39
CA ARG A 134 -19.92 -1.18 2.34
C ARG A 134 -19.00 -1.11 3.57
N PRO A 135 -17.82 -0.46 3.45
CA PRO A 135 -17.01 -0.12 4.61
C PRO A 135 -17.78 0.78 5.59
N ASN A 136 -17.80 0.40 6.86
CA ASN A 136 -18.47 1.15 7.93
C ASN A 136 -17.48 2.06 8.71
N SER A 137 -17.94 2.66 9.81
CA SER A 137 -17.09 3.54 10.64
C SER A 137 -15.85 2.84 11.20
N ASP A 138 -15.94 1.57 11.57
CA ASP A 138 -14.82 0.82 12.15
C ASP A 138 -13.68 0.66 11.14
N TRP A 139 -14.03 0.43 9.86
CA TRP A 139 -13.06 0.44 8.76
C TRP A 139 -12.27 1.76 8.73
N PHE A 140 -12.95 2.89 8.76
CA PHE A 140 -12.32 4.20 8.68
C PHE A 140 -11.51 4.52 9.94
N VAL A 141 -11.98 4.12 11.12
CA VAL A 141 -11.26 4.29 12.39
C VAL A 141 -9.94 3.51 12.38
N GLY A 142 -9.93 2.27 11.89
CA GLY A 142 -8.69 1.48 11.82
C GLY A 142 -7.73 1.96 10.73
N THR A 143 -8.24 2.42 9.59
CA THR A 143 -7.40 2.78 8.44
C THR A 143 -6.87 4.22 8.46
N THR A 144 -7.57 5.15 9.12
CA THR A 144 -7.20 6.58 9.14
C THR A 144 -5.85 6.87 9.79
N PRO A 145 -5.53 6.33 10.99
CA PRO A 145 -4.23 6.55 11.60
C PRO A 145 -3.07 6.07 10.72
N GLY A 146 -3.23 4.90 10.08
CA GLY A 146 -2.22 4.34 9.21
C GLY A 146 -1.95 5.21 7.99
N LYS A 147 -3.00 5.65 7.27
CA LYS A 147 -2.80 6.50 6.09
C LYS A 147 -2.21 7.86 6.47
N ASP A 148 -2.57 8.40 7.64
CA ASP A 148 -2.08 9.70 8.10
C ASP A 148 -0.61 9.59 8.51
N ALA A 149 -0.21 8.47 9.13
CA ALA A 149 1.19 8.16 9.38
C ALA A 149 1.98 8.07 8.07
N LEU A 150 1.48 7.30 7.10
CA LEU A 150 2.15 7.12 5.80
C LEU A 150 2.24 8.42 4.97
N LEU A 151 1.24 9.29 5.05
CA LEU A 151 1.21 10.55 4.29
C LEU A 151 2.10 11.65 4.91
N ASN A 152 2.22 11.67 6.23
CA ASN A 152 2.93 12.72 6.97
C ASN A 152 4.33 12.30 7.43
N ASP A 153 4.82 11.15 6.97
CA ASP A 153 6.17 10.68 7.28
C ASP A 153 7.21 11.52 6.55
N VAL A 154 7.98 12.30 7.31
CA VAL A 154 9.01 13.21 6.76
C VAL A 154 10.25 12.46 6.31
N ASP A 155 10.45 11.23 6.79
CA ASP A 155 11.57 10.37 6.46
C ASP A 155 11.16 9.33 5.40
N ALA A 156 9.91 9.33 4.92
CA ALA A 156 9.44 8.43 3.87
C ALA A 156 8.42 9.09 2.93
N GLU A 157 8.89 9.72 1.84
CA GLU A 157 7.99 10.37 0.88
C GLU A 157 7.34 9.35 -0.08
N LEU A 158 6.07 9.03 0.18
CA LEU A 158 5.27 8.16 -0.70
C LEU A 158 5.01 8.84 -2.05
N VAL A 159 5.27 8.12 -3.15
CA VAL A 159 5.05 8.59 -4.52
C VAL A 159 4.13 7.66 -5.32
N VAL A 160 3.48 8.20 -6.35
CA VAL A 160 2.81 7.40 -7.39
C VAL A 160 3.73 7.30 -8.60
N TYR A 161 4.24 6.10 -8.87
CA TYR A 161 5.02 5.82 -10.06
C TYR A 161 4.14 5.50 -11.28
N SER A 162 4.34 6.21 -12.39
CA SER A 162 3.68 5.99 -13.68
C SER A 162 4.72 5.66 -14.76
N PRO A 163 4.97 4.36 -15.05
CA PRO A 163 5.92 3.94 -16.09
C PRO A 163 5.56 4.49 -17.47
N THR A 164 4.27 4.55 -17.79
CA THR A 164 3.78 5.05 -19.10
C THR A 164 4.05 6.54 -19.32
N LYS A 165 4.30 7.28 -18.24
CA LYS A 165 4.65 8.71 -18.28
C LYS A 165 6.10 8.97 -17.93
N ALA A 166 6.84 7.95 -17.48
CA ALA A 166 8.20 8.08 -16.98
C ALA A 166 8.30 9.16 -15.88
N MET A 167 7.36 9.12 -14.93
CA MET A 167 7.23 10.10 -13.84
C MET A 167 6.91 9.37 -12.53
N ALA A 168 7.42 9.89 -11.41
CA ALA A 168 6.91 9.62 -10.08
C ALA A 168 6.53 10.97 -9.46
N GLU A 169 5.42 10.99 -8.72
CA GLU A 169 4.91 12.24 -8.15
C GLU A 169 4.53 12.01 -6.69
N PRO A 170 4.92 12.92 -5.77
CA PRO A 170 4.55 12.83 -4.36
C PRO A 170 3.04 12.72 -4.16
N VAL A 171 2.65 11.86 -3.21
CA VAL A 171 1.26 11.75 -2.78
C VAL A 171 0.93 12.93 -1.88
N THR A 172 -0.08 13.70 -2.26
CA THR A 172 -0.55 14.87 -1.49
C THR A 172 -1.82 14.56 -0.69
N ALA A 173 -2.54 13.49 -1.03
CA ALA A 173 -3.67 13.02 -0.23
C ALA A 173 -3.91 11.51 -0.38
N ILE A 174 -4.29 10.87 0.73
CA ILE A 174 -4.77 9.48 0.77
C ILE A 174 -6.26 9.47 1.19
N VAL A 175 -7.11 8.95 0.31
CA VAL A 175 -8.57 8.92 0.52
C VAL A 175 -9.03 7.48 0.68
N ASN A 176 -9.66 7.18 1.82
CA ASN A 176 -10.35 5.90 2.02
C ASN A 176 -11.57 5.86 1.09
N TRP A 177 -11.68 4.80 0.28
CA TRP A 177 -12.84 4.61 -0.58
C TRP A 177 -14.03 4.13 0.24
N THR A 178 -15.23 4.61 -0.09
CA THR A 178 -16.47 4.33 0.66
C THR A 178 -17.21 3.09 0.16
N GLU A 179 -16.58 2.33 -0.73
CA GLU A 179 -17.11 1.07 -1.26
C GLU A 179 -16.01 0.02 -1.16
N TRP A 180 -16.38 -1.26 -1.16
CA TRP A 180 -15.38 -2.30 -1.31
C TRP A 180 -14.86 -2.33 -2.76
N ALA A 181 -13.57 -2.62 -2.91
CA ALA A 181 -13.02 -2.98 -4.21
C ALA A 181 -13.17 -4.49 -4.42
N THR A 182 -13.63 -4.88 -5.61
CA THR A 182 -13.69 -6.29 -6.00
C THR A 182 -12.58 -6.61 -6.98
N LEU A 183 -11.76 -7.63 -6.67
CA LEU A 183 -10.86 -8.22 -7.64
C LEU A 183 -11.71 -8.86 -8.74
N ARG A 184 -11.59 -8.35 -9.97
CA ARG A 184 -12.20 -9.04 -11.10
C ARG A 184 -11.35 -10.28 -11.39
N SER A 185 -11.99 -11.44 -11.38
CA SER A 185 -11.41 -12.63 -12.02
C SER A 185 -11.04 -12.22 -13.45
N ARG A 186 -9.78 -12.43 -13.83
CA ARG A 186 -9.36 -12.23 -15.23
C ARG A 186 -9.82 -13.40 -16.12
N ARG A 187 -10.51 -14.40 -15.55
CA ARG A 187 -10.73 -15.68 -16.20
C ARG A 187 -12.03 -16.36 -15.74
N ASP A 188 -13.14 -15.64 -15.88
CA ASP A 188 -14.49 -16.21 -16.02
C ASP A 188 -15.06 -15.76 -17.36
#